data_AF-A0AA97H0A9-F1
#
_entry.id   AF-A0AA97H0A9-F1
#
_cell.length_a   1.000
_cell.length_b   1.000
_cell.length_c   1.000
_cell.angle_alpha   90.00
_cell.angle_beta   90.00
_cell.angle_gamma   90.00
#
_symmetry.space_group_name_H-M   'P 1'
#
loop_
_entity.id
_entity.type
_entity.pdbx_description
1 polymer ?
#
loop_
_entity_poly.entity_id
_entity_poly.type
_entity_poly.pdbx_seq_one_letter_code
_entity_poly.pdbx_strand_id
1 'polypeptide(L)'
;MTTDQVLTIFREAIMTMLKLSVPFLVVSIALGLIVAIFQAATQIHEQTITFVPKIIVTAFMMLMLGSWMIAVMNDLFQSICQMIIQL
;
A
#
# COMPACT_ATOMS: atom_id res chain seq x y z
N MET A 1 4.93 -4.81 30.37
CA MET A 1 5.22 -4.01 29.15
C MET A 1 6.02 -2.79 29.56
N THR A 2 7.26 -2.68 29.08
CA THR A 2 8.06 -1.46 29.24
C THR A 2 7.77 -0.48 28.10
N THR A 3 8.02 0.81 28.31
CA THR A 3 7.81 1.87 27.30
C THR A 3 8.58 1.58 26.00
N ASP A 4 9.74 0.94 26.09
CA ASP A 4 10.57 0.56 24.94
C ASP A 4 9.93 -0.53 24.05
N GLN A 5 9.22 -1.49 24.66
CA GLN A 5 8.51 -2.53 23.91
C GLN A 5 7.37 -1.92 23.08
N VAL A 6 6.62 -0.97 23.66
CA VAL A 6 5.55 -0.27 22.96
C VAL A 6 6.11 0.52 21.77
N LEU A 7 7.21 1.25 21.97
CA LEU A 7 7.84 2.02 20.90
C LEU A 7 8.34 1.13 19.76
N THR A 8 8.84 -0.06 20.09
CA THR A 8 9.30 -1.06 19.11
C THR A 8 8.14 -1.57 18.25
N ILE A 9 7.00 -1.93 18.86
CA ILE A 9 5.79 -2.34 18.12
C ILE A 9 5.33 -1.23 17.17
N PHE A 10 5.29 0.01 17.65
CA PHE A 10 4.89 1.15 16.81
C PHE A 10 5.80 1.33 15.60
N ARG A 11 7.13 1.18 15.79
CA ARG A 11 8.09 1.27 14.69
C ARG A 11 7.87 0.16 13.67
N GLU A 12 7.67 -1.09 14.10
CA GLU A 12 7.40 -2.21 13.20
C GLU A 12 6.09 -2.03 12.44
N ALA A 13 5.03 -1.59 13.12
CA ALA A 13 3.75 -1.31 12.48
C ALA A 13 3.86 -0.24 11.39
N ILE A 14 4.56 0.87 11.66
CA ILE A 14 4.79 1.93 10.67
C ILE A 14 5.62 1.40 9.49
N MET A 15 6.69 0.64 9.75
CA MET A 15 7.50 0.05 8.67
C MET A 15 6.69 -0.90 7.80
N THR A 16 5.79 -1.69 8.40
CA THR A 16 4.88 -2.57 7.67
C THR A 16 3.88 -1.79 6.82
N MET A 17 3.27 -0.72 7.36
CA MET A 17 2.39 0.16 6.59
C MET A 17 3.11 0.81 5.40
N LEU A 18 4.34 1.28 5.61
CA LEU A 18 5.16 1.84 4.54
C LEU A 18 5.45 0.79 3.46
N LYS A 19 5.89 -0.41 3.84
CA LYS A 19 6.14 -1.51 2.88
C LYS A 19 4.90 -1.82 2.05
N LEU A 20 3.72 -1.94 2.67
CA LEU A 20 2.47 -2.24 1.99
C LEU A 20 2.03 -1.13 1.04
N SER A 21 2.25 0.14 1.39
CA SER A 21 1.77 1.29 0.60
C SER A 21 2.69 1.67 -0.56
N VAL A 22 4.00 1.44 -0.46
CA VAL A 22 4.99 1.79 -1.49
C VAL A 22 4.62 1.31 -2.90
N PRO A 23 4.32 0.02 -3.17
CA PRO A 23 4.02 -0.43 -4.52
C PRO A 23 2.76 0.23 -5.10
N PHE A 24 1.73 0.43 -4.27
CA PHE A 24 0.51 1.14 -4.69
C PHE A 24 0.77 2.61 -5.00
N LEU A 25 1.59 3.29 -4.18
CA LEU A 25 1.97 4.68 -4.39
C LEU A 25 2.73 4.87 -5.71
N VAL A 26 3.77 4.06 -5.94
CA VAL A 26 4.60 4.15 -7.15
C VAL A 26 3.75 4.01 -8.41
N VAL A 27 2.87 3.00 -8.45
CA VAL A 27 2.03 2.76 -9.63
C VAL A 27 0.93 3.82 -9.75
N SER A 28 0.33 4.27 -8.65
CA SER A 28 -0.67 5.34 -8.67
C SER A 28 -0.09 6.66 -9.20
N ILE A 29 1.15 6.99 -8.83
CA ILE A 29 1.86 8.16 -9.36
C ILE A 29 2.12 8.00 -10.86
N ALA A 30 2.68 6.87 -11.28
CA ALA A 30 2.98 6.61 -12.70
C ALA A 30 1.70 6.67 -13.56
N LEU A 31 0.64 6.02 -13.11
CA LEU A 31 -0.65 6.02 -13.81
C LEU A 31 -1.27 7.43 -13.85
N GLY A 32 -1.24 8.15 -12.73
CA GLY A 32 -1.73 9.52 -12.66
C GLY A 32 -1.03 10.44 -13.65
N LEU A 33 0.30 10.30 -13.79
CA LEU A 33 1.08 11.06 -14.77
C LEU A 33 0.70 10.71 -16.21
N ILE A 34 0.62 9.41 -16.54
CA ILE A 34 0.25 8.95 -17.90
C ILE A 34 -1.12 9.50 -18.29
N VAL A 35 -2.09 9.39 -17.39
CA VAL A 35 -3.45 9.87 -17.64
C VAL A 35 -3.50 11.40 -17.75
N ALA A 36 -2.76 12.13 -16.91
CA ALA A 36 -2.70 13.59 -16.97
C ALA A 36 -2.14 14.09 -18.31
N ILE A 37 -1.09 13.44 -18.83
CA ILE A 37 -0.52 13.76 -20.15
C ILE A 37 -1.54 13.48 -21.25
N PHE A 38 -2.26 12.36 -21.19
CA PHE A 38 -3.28 12.00 -22.18
C PHE A 38 -4.45 13.00 -22.18
N GLN A 39 -4.90 13.41 -21.00
CA GLN A 39 -5.94 14.44 -20.84
C GLN A 39 -5.50 15.79 -21.39
N ALA A 40 -4.26 16.21 -21.09
CA ALA A 40 -3.71 17.46 -21.58
C ALA A 40 -3.54 17.46 -23.12
N ALA A 41 -3.04 16.35 -23.69
CA ALA A 41 -2.79 16.23 -25.13
C ALA A 41 -4.08 16.21 -25.96
N THR A 42 -5.15 15.62 -25.43
CA THR A 42 -6.45 15.51 -26.12
C THR A 42 -7.44 16.63 -25.78
N GLN A 43 -7.10 17.46 -24.78
CA GLN A 43 -7.97 18.49 -24.21
C GLN A 43 -9.28 17.96 -23.59
N ILE A 44 -9.37 16.64 -23.35
CA ILE A 44 -10.55 16.00 -22.76
C ILE A 44 -10.38 15.99 -21.23
N HIS A 45 -11.22 16.76 -20.54
CA HIS A 45 -11.24 16.89 -19.08
C HIS A 45 -12.41 16.12 -18.45
N GLU A 46 -12.70 14.92 -18.97
CA GLU A 46 -13.76 14.07 -18.42
C GLU A 46 -13.28 13.24 -17.24
N GLN A 47 -14.01 13.34 -16.11
CA GLN A 47 -13.66 12.64 -14.87
C GLN A 47 -13.61 11.12 -15.02
N THR A 48 -14.40 10.54 -15.94
CA THR A 48 -14.46 9.09 -16.18
C THR A 48 -13.14 8.52 -16.70
N ILE A 49 -12.41 9.27 -17.54
CA ILE A 49 -11.12 8.84 -18.11
C ILE A 49 -10.06 8.67 -17.03
N THR A 50 -10.14 9.44 -15.94
CA THR A 50 -9.22 9.29 -14.79
C THR A 50 -9.59 8.11 -13.90
N PHE A 51 -10.87 7.82 -13.78
CA PHE A 51 -11.40 6.88 -12.81
C PHE A 51 -11.25 5.43 -13.25
N VAL A 52 -11.63 5.11 -14.49
CA VAL A 52 -11.69 3.73 -14.98
C VAL A 52 -10.31 3.05 -15.03
N PRO A 53 -9.25 3.65 -15.63
CA PRO A 53 -7.93 3.04 -15.65
C PRO A 53 -7.37 2.80 -14.24
N LYS A 54 -7.63 3.73 -13.31
CA LYS A 54 -7.18 3.63 -11.91
C LYS A 54 -7.79 2.43 -11.19
N ILE A 55 -9.07 2.16 -11.39
CA ILE A 55 -9.72 0.97 -10.82
C ILE A 55 -9.09 -0.31 -11.37
N ILE A 56 -8.96 -0.42 -12.70
CA ILE A 56 -8.44 -1.63 -13.35
C ILE A 56 -7.04 -1.94 -12.84
N VAL A 57 -6.16 -0.93 -12.79
CA VAL A 57 -4.78 -1.09 -12.32
C VAL A 57 -4.72 -1.43 -10.84
N THR A 58 -5.56 -0.81 -10.00
CA THR A 58 -5.60 -1.11 -8.56
C THR A 58 -6.11 -2.54 -8.30
N ALA A 59 -7.15 -2.96 -9.01
CA ALA A 59 -7.67 -4.33 -8.93
C ALA A 59 -6.62 -5.36 -9.36
N PHE A 60 -5.92 -5.09 -10.46
CA PHE A 60 -4.84 -5.96 -10.93
C PHE A 60 -3.69 -6.05 -9.93
N MET A 61 -3.27 -4.93 -9.34
CA MET A 61 -2.26 -4.93 -8.26
C MET A 61 -2.70 -5.76 -7.06
N MET A 62 -3.97 -5.63 -6.65
CA MET A 62 -4.49 -6.38 -5.51
C MET A 62 -4.49 -7.89 -5.77
N LEU A 63 -4.76 -8.31 -7.02
CA LEU A 63 -4.68 -9.72 -7.42
C LEU A 63 -3.23 -10.24 -7.41
N MET A 64 -2.27 -9.45 -7.90
CA MET A 64 -0.86 -9.88 -7.97
C MET A 64 -0.15 -9.82 -6.61
N LEU A 65 -0.37 -8.74 -5.86
CA LEU A 65 0.32 -8.46 -4.60
C LEU A 65 -0.42 -9.00 -3.37
N GLY A 66 -1.65 -9.49 -3.53
CA GLY A 66 -2.50 -9.90 -2.40
C GLY A 66 -1.85 -10.95 -1.50
N SER A 67 -1.22 -11.98 -2.08
CA SER A 67 -0.53 -13.01 -1.31
C SER A 67 0.65 -12.45 -0.50
N TRP A 68 1.44 -11.57 -1.11
CA TRP A 68 2.57 -10.92 -0.47
C TRP A 68 2.13 -9.97 0.66
N MET A 69 1.06 -9.20 0.44
CA MET A 69 0.51 -8.30 1.46
C MET A 69 0.05 -9.08 2.71
N ILE A 70 -0.57 -10.24 2.51
CA ILE A 70 -0.97 -11.14 3.60
C ILE A 70 0.26 -11.66 4.35
N ALA A 71 1.31 -12.07 3.65
CA ALA A 71 2.55 -12.52 4.28
C ALA A 71 3.16 -11.42 5.17
N VAL A 72 3.28 -10.20 4.64
CA VAL A 72 3.82 -9.04 5.37
C VAL A 72 2.96 -8.68 6.60
N MET A 73 1.63 -8.79 6.51
CA MET A 73 0.74 -8.59 7.66
C MET A 73 0.89 -9.70 8.70
N ASN A 74 1.07 -10.95 8.25
CA ASN A 74 1.27 -12.09 9.13
C ASN A 74 2.59 -11.98 9.91
N ASP A 75 3.65 -11.47 9.30
CA ASP A 75 4.94 -11.22 9.97
C ASP A 75 4.76 -10.24 11.14
N LEU A 76 4.04 -9.14 10.93
CA LEU A 76 3.72 -8.17 11.99
C LEU A 76 2.88 -8.83 13.10
N PHE A 77 1.87 -9.61 12.71
CA PHE A 77 1.00 -10.31 13.67
C PHE A 77 1.79 -11.29 14.54
N GLN A 78 2.66 -12.10 13.94
CA GLN A 78 3.51 -13.03 14.68
C GLN A 78 4.48 -12.32 15.61
N SER A 79 5.07 -11.21 15.17
CA SER A 79 5.99 -10.40 15.99
C SER A 79 5.28 -9.86 17.25
N ILE A 80 4.04 -9.37 17.09
CA ILE A 80 3.20 -8.92 18.21
C ILE A 80 2.84 -10.09 19.12
N CYS A 81 2.39 -11.23 18.59
CA CYS A 81 2.05 -12.40 19.39
C CYS A 81 3.23 -12.93 20.19
N GLN A 82 4.43 -13.02 19.60
CA GLN A 82 5.64 -13.44 20.31
C GLN A 82 5.99 -12.48 21.45
N MET A 83 5.87 -11.17 21.23
CA MET A 83 6.11 -10.20 22.28
C MET A 83 5.10 -10.31 23.43
N ILE A 84 3.84 -10.62 23.14
CA ILE A 84 2.79 -10.87 24.15
C ILE A 84 3.10 -12.13 24.97
N ILE A 85 3.58 -13.21 24.33
CA ILE A 85 3.87 -14.49 25.01
C ILE A 85 5.12 -14.39 25.89
N GLN A 86 6.05 -13.50 25.59
CA GLN A 86 7.27 -13.25 26.38
C GLN A 86 7.05 -12.36 27.62
N LEU A 87 5.83 -11.83 27.82
CA LEU A 87 5.40 -11.11 29.02
C LEU A 87 4.90 -12.06 30.10
#